data_AF-D8PZX1-F1
#
_entry.id   AF-D8PZX1-F1
#
_cell.length_a   1.000
_cell.length_b   1.000
_cell.length_c   1.000
_cell.angle_alpha   90.00
_cell.angle_beta   90.00
_cell.angle_gamma   90.00
#
_symmetry.space_group_name_H-M   'P 1'
#
loop_
_entity.id
_entity.type
_entity.pdbx_description
1 polymer ?
#
loop_
_entity_poly.entity_id
_entity_poly.type
_entity_poly.pdbx_seq_one_letter_code
_entity_poly.pdbx_strand_id
1 'polypeptide(L)'
;MSWQGLLSSLKNLLSYAMLATVAPLAPKAHQPALPALPKLSPEEEKLELQDKLGRYIQGMRETFIRDLSTSNELLTEVSQYYAKRPSKLMRPRLILLTALAVNASVGERDALPQQVRLAEIVEMIHVVSLLHDDVIDESDTRRGDLSAPSKFGNKNSILAGDFVLGRAMSLIAALENFDAMREIAGVVTTLVEGEIIQAEDSIALGEKAKVGQAADQWGSYMERIFLKTGSLFARALRSTAMLSGLPSDDERVLAVGDYGTELGLAFQIIDDALDFKETSADSAGKPTGAVDLSLGLITAPVFYALEERPDELAPYVSRKCSEPGDTAEVVRIVRETSALPRTYALAAQHAQKAREALQVLPSTPARDALEALTMKVLSRDH
;
A
#
# COMPACT_ATOMS: atom_id res chain seq x y z
N MET A 1 37.00 27.76 31.65
CA MET A 1 36.04 28.77 31.15
C MET A 1 34.91 28.88 32.17
N SER A 2 34.75 30.05 32.80
CA SER A 2 33.75 30.23 33.86
C SER A 2 32.36 30.51 33.26
N TRP A 3 31.31 30.04 33.92
CA TRP A 3 29.90 30.26 33.57
C TRP A 3 29.52 31.74 33.43
N GLN A 4 30.30 32.67 34.00
CA GLN A 4 30.13 34.11 33.83
C GLN A 4 30.51 34.63 32.42
N GLY A 5 31.40 33.94 31.69
CA GLY A 5 31.78 34.33 30.31
C GLY A 5 30.74 33.94 29.25
N LEU A 6 29.91 32.93 29.53
CA LEU A 6 28.79 32.53 28.68
C LEU A 6 27.59 33.49 28.81
N LEU A 7 27.38 34.04 30.01
CA LEU A 7 26.31 35.02 30.27
C LEU A 7 26.60 36.43 29.73
N SER A 8 27.88 36.84 29.64
CA SER A 8 28.24 38.12 29.00
C SER A 8 28.06 38.09 27.48
N SER A 9 28.30 36.94 26.85
CA SER A 9 28.11 36.75 25.40
C SER A 9 26.62 36.73 25.01
N LEU A 10 25.73 36.23 25.88
CA LEU A 10 24.28 36.25 25.67
C LEU A 10 23.65 37.64 25.85
N LYS A 11 24.21 38.49 26.72
CA LYS A 11 23.74 39.89 26.88
C LYS A 11 24.07 40.77 25.66
N ASN A 12 25.18 40.52 24.97
CA ASN A 12 25.54 41.28 23.76
C ASN A 12 24.70 40.90 22.53
N LEU A 13 24.15 39.67 22.49
CA LEU A 13 23.22 39.23 21.44
C LEU A 13 21.82 39.83 21.59
N LEU A 14 21.37 40.10 22.83
CA LEU A 14 20.07 40.73 23.09
C LEU A 14 20.09 42.26 22.92
N SER A 15 21.25 42.91 23.05
CA SER A 15 21.39 44.37 22.83
C SER A 15 21.38 44.78 21.35
N TYR A 16 21.62 43.85 20.42
CA TYR A 16 21.49 44.12 18.98
C TYR A 16 20.06 43.96 18.44
N ALA A 17 19.13 43.45 19.25
CA ALA A 17 17.74 43.20 18.86
C ALA A 17 16.76 44.35 19.23
N MET A 18 17.25 45.48 19.79
CA MET A 18 16.38 46.55 20.32
C MET A 18 16.68 47.96 19.83
N LEU A 19 17.24 48.13 18.63
CA LEU A 19 17.36 49.43 17.96
C LEU A 19 17.08 49.33 16.45
N ALA A 20 15.93 48.75 16.09
CA ALA A 20 15.27 49.02 14.82
C ALA A 20 14.18 50.06 15.09
N THR A 21 14.50 51.32 14.82
CA THR A 21 13.53 52.41 14.75
C THR A 21 12.39 52.03 13.82
N VAL A 22 11.15 52.08 14.33
CA VAL A 22 9.94 51.93 13.54
C VAL A 22 9.83 53.15 12.62
N ALA A 23 10.34 53.00 11.39
CA ALA A 23 9.98 53.89 10.30
C ALA A 23 8.49 53.67 9.97
N PRO A 24 7.69 54.73 9.73
CA PRO A 24 6.30 54.54 9.34
C PRO A 24 6.24 53.76 8.03
N LEU A 25 5.48 52.66 8.04
CA LEU A 25 5.16 51.86 6.85
C LEU A 25 4.55 52.78 5.79
N ALA A 26 5.27 52.97 4.69
CA ALA A 26 4.72 53.57 3.49
C ALA A 26 3.48 52.76 3.05
N PRO A 27 2.41 53.41 2.55
CA PRO A 27 1.24 52.70 2.06
C PRO A 27 1.67 51.70 0.99
N LYS A 28 1.26 50.43 1.14
CA LYS A 28 1.47 49.38 0.13
C LYS A 28 1.01 49.91 -1.22
N ALA A 29 1.95 50.20 -2.11
CA ALA A 29 1.63 50.42 -3.51
C ALA A 29 0.83 49.19 -3.99
N HIS A 30 -0.30 49.41 -4.66
CA HIS A 30 -1.04 48.36 -5.34
C HIS A 30 -0.07 47.62 -6.28
N GLN A 31 0.39 46.43 -5.87
CA GLN A 31 0.99 45.50 -6.80
C GLN A 31 -0.11 45.12 -7.78
N PRO A 32 0.09 45.32 -9.11
CA PRO A 32 -0.87 44.80 -10.07
C PRO A 32 -0.99 43.30 -9.86
N ALA A 33 -2.23 42.80 -9.85
CA ALA A 33 -2.48 41.36 -9.79
C ALA A 33 -1.63 40.68 -10.87
N LEU A 34 -0.83 39.69 -10.47
CA LEU A 34 -0.11 38.85 -11.42
C LEU A 34 -1.13 38.35 -12.46
N PRO A 35 -0.81 38.43 -13.77
CA PRO A 35 -1.73 37.95 -14.79
C PRO A 35 -2.10 36.51 -14.47
N ALA A 36 -3.41 36.20 -14.51
CA ALA A 36 -3.89 34.86 -14.34
C ALA A 36 -3.16 33.96 -15.35
N LEU A 37 -2.48 32.93 -14.85
CA LEU A 37 -1.82 31.94 -15.71
C LEU A 37 -2.87 31.40 -16.70
N PRO A 38 -2.50 31.17 -17.97
CA PRO A 38 -3.42 30.60 -18.94
C PRO A 38 -3.96 29.26 -18.41
N LYS A 39 -5.28 29.06 -18.50
CA LYS A 39 -5.89 27.78 -18.16
C LYS A 39 -5.37 26.72 -19.14
N LEU A 40 -4.78 25.66 -18.60
CA LEU A 40 -4.33 24.51 -19.38
C LEU A 40 -5.54 23.76 -19.93
N SER A 41 -5.35 23.08 -21.05
CA SER A 41 -6.30 22.08 -21.55
C SER A 41 -6.24 20.79 -20.72
N PRO A 42 -7.28 19.95 -20.72
CA PRO A 42 -7.27 18.69 -19.95
C PRO A 42 -6.11 17.74 -20.28
N GLU A 43 -5.66 17.72 -21.54
CA GLU A 43 -4.50 16.92 -21.95
C GLU A 43 -3.18 17.49 -21.40
N GLU A 44 -3.05 18.82 -21.37
CA GLU A 44 -1.88 19.49 -20.78
C GLU A 44 -1.83 19.30 -19.26
N GLU A 45 -2.98 19.37 -18.57
CA GLU A 45 -3.08 19.10 -17.13
C GLU A 45 -2.69 17.65 -16.78
N LYS A 46 -3.11 16.69 -17.61
CA LYS A 46 -2.76 15.27 -17.46
C LYS A 46 -1.27 15.04 -17.68
N LEU A 47 -0.68 15.67 -18.69
CA LEU A 47 0.75 15.59 -18.97
C LEU A 47 1.56 16.21 -17.82
N GLU A 48 1.16 17.38 -17.33
CA GLU A 48 1.80 18.03 -16.17
C GLU A 48 1.74 17.14 -14.93
N LEU A 49 0.59 16.50 -14.66
CA LEU A 49 0.45 15.56 -13.56
C LEU A 49 1.39 14.35 -13.70
N GLN A 50 1.50 13.79 -14.91
CA GLN A 50 2.41 12.67 -15.18
C GLN A 50 3.88 13.05 -14.95
N ASP A 51 4.30 14.23 -15.42
CA ASP A 51 5.64 14.75 -15.23
C ASP A 51 5.94 15.03 -13.75
N LYS A 52 5.00 15.66 -13.03
CA LYS A 52 5.10 15.87 -11.57
C LYS A 52 5.27 14.55 -10.83
N LEU A 53 4.40 13.59 -11.09
CA LEU A 53 4.44 12.27 -10.46
C LEU A 53 5.75 11.54 -10.78
N GLY A 54 6.23 11.64 -12.03
CA GLY A 54 7.51 11.09 -12.47
C GLY A 54 8.68 11.65 -11.64
N ARG A 55 8.74 12.98 -11.47
CA ARG A 55 9.79 13.63 -10.65
C ARG A 55 9.73 13.20 -9.19
N TYR A 56 8.54 13.16 -8.58
CA TYR A 56 8.40 12.71 -7.18
C TYR A 56 8.85 11.26 -7.00
N ILE A 57 8.40 10.36 -7.89
CA ILE A 57 8.77 8.94 -7.82
C ILE A 57 10.28 8.75 -8.01
N GLN A 58 10.89 9.48 -8.95
CA GLN A 58 12.34 9.41 -9.16
C GLN A 58 13.09 9.86 -7.91
N GLY A 59 12.79 11.07 -7.40
CA GLY A 59 13.46 11.60 -6.21
C GLY A 59 13.28 10.71 -4.99
N MET A 60 12.05 10.22 -4.76
CA MET A 60 11.74 9.29 -3.68
C MET A 60 12.51 7.96 -3.83
N ARG A 61 12.68 7.44 -5.05
CA ARG A 61 13.46 6.20 -5.26
C ARG A 61 14.93 6.39 -4.92
N GLU A 62 15.50 7.55 -5.25
CA GLU A 62 16.88 7.88 -4.91
C GLU A 62 17.07 7.99 -3.39
N THR A 63 16.15 8.66 -2.68
CA THR A 63 16.18 8.75 -1.21
C THR A 63 15.97 7.40 -0.56
N PHE A 64 15.01 6.61 -1.05
CA PHE A 64 14.72 5.27 -0.55
C PHE A 64 15.95 4.37 -0.57
N ILE A 65 16.64 4.25 -1.70
CA ILE A 65 17.84 3.41 -1.79
C ILE A 65 18.94 3.92 -0.87
N ARG A 66 19.16 5.23 -0.83
CA ARG A 66 20.17 5.85 0.05
C ARG A 66 19.90 5.53 1.52
N ASP A 67 18.64 5.61 1.96
CA ASP A 67 18.28 5.48 3.36
C ASP A 67 18.37 4.03 3.86
N LEU A 68 18.39 3.06 2.94
CA LEU A 68 18.72 1.66 3.20
C LEU A 68 20.22 1.35 3.27
N SER A 69 21.08 2.35 3.07
CA SER A 69 22.53 2.16 3.09
C SER A 69 23.09 2.23 4.52
N THR A 70 24.14 1.45 4.79
CA THR A 70 24.85 1.43 6.08
C THR A 70 26.33 1.10 5.87
N SER A 71 27.15 1.21 6.91
CA SER A 71 28.57 0.86 6.87
C SER A 71 28.82 -0.65 6.72
N ASN A 72 27.80 -1.49 6.98
CA ASN A 72 27.86 -2.92 6.73
C ASN A 72 27.39 -3.22 5.29
N GLU A 73 28.31 -3.72 4.46
CA GLU A 73 28.06 -3.98 3.04
C GLU A 73 27.00 -5.07 2.82
N LEU A 74 27.06 -6.17 3.58
CA LEU A 74 26.08 -7.26 3.47
C LEU A 74 24.68 -6.76 3.84
N LEU A 75 24.54 -6.05 4.96
CA LEU A 75 23.24 -5.52 5.39
C LEU A 75 22.69 -4.53 4.35
N THR A 76 23.56 -3.70 3.75
CA THR A 76 23.17 -2.81 2.65
C THR A 76 22.68 -3.59 1.43
N GLU A 77 23.39 -4.64 1.02
CA GLU A 77 23.01 -5.45 -0.13
C GLU A 77 21.65 -6.11 0.07
N VAL A 78 21.44 -6.77 1.22
CA VAL A 78 20.19 -7.49 1.51
C VAL A 78 19.03 -6.50 1.63
N SER A 79 19.20 -5.38 2.35
CA SER A 79 18.15 -4.37 2.54
C SER A 79 17.73 -3.74 1.21
N GLN A 80 18.67 -3.49 0.31
CA GLN A 80 18.39 -2.91 -1.00
C GLN A 80 17.94 -3.93 -2.06
N TYR A 81 17.93 -5.22 -1.74
CA TYR A 81 17.76 -6.28 -2.74
C TYR A 81 16.44 -6.15 -3.50
N TYR A 82 15.31 -6.04 -2.78
CA TYR A 82 14.01 -5.82 -3.40
C TYR A 82 13.77 -4.38 -3.83
N ALA A 83 14.29 -3.41 -3.06
CA ALA A 83 14.13 -1.99 -3.36
C ALA A 83 14.75 -1.59 -4.73
N LYS A 84 15.84 -2.24 -5.14
CA LYS A 84 16.49 -1.98 -6.43
C LYS A 84 15.74 -2.57 -7.62
N ARG A 85 14.87 -3.56 -7.43
CA ARG A 85 14.19 -4.23 -8.54
C ARG A 85 13.24 -3.29 -9.28
N PRO A 86 13.00 -3.50 -10.59
CA PRO A 86 11.94 -2.80 -11.30
C PRO A 86 10.57 -3.08 -10.65
N SER A 87 9.81 -2.03 -10.40
CA SER A 87 8.52 -2.10 -9.72
C SER A 87 7.59 -1.01 -10.28
N LYS A 88 6.30 -1.34 -10.34
CA LYS A 88 5.24 -0.39 -10.72
C LYS A 88 5.00 0.68 -9.63
N LEU A 89 5.68 0.61 -8.46
CA LEU A 89 5.63 1.55 -7.32
C LEU A 89 4.20 2.07 -7.08
N MET A 90 3.23 1.15 -7.04
CA MET A 90 1.81 1.50 -7.01
C MET A 90 1.42 2.21 -5.73
N ARG A 91 1.96 1.78 -4.58
CA ARG A 91 1.68 2.37 -3.27
C ARG A 91 2.19 3.81 -3.18
N PRO A 92 3.45 4.13 -3.54
CA PRO A 92 3.90 5.52 -3.66
C PRO A 92 3.07 6.37 -4.61
N ARG A 93 2.70 5.84 -5.78
CA ARG A 93 1.89 6.58 -6.75
C ARG A 93 0.51 6.92 -6.20
N LEU A 94 -0.12 5.97 -5.51
CA LEU A 94 -1.42 6.18 -4.87
C LEU A 94 -1.36 7.28 -3.81
N ILE A 95 -0.33 7.26 -2.96
CA ILE A 95 -0.10 8.29 -1.93
C ILE A 95 0.12 9.66 -2.56
N LEU A 96 0.99 9.76 -3.58
CA LEU A 96 1.29 11.03 -4.23
C LEU A 96 0.08 11.60 -5.00
N LEU A 97 -0.71 10.76 -5.65
CA LEU A 97 -1.96 11.19 -6.29
C LEU A 97 -2.99 11.67 -5.25
N THR A 98 -3.11 10.96 -4.13
CA THR A 98 -3.98 11.36 -3.01
C THR A 98 -3.52 12.68 -2.41
N ALA A 99 -2.22 12.86 -2.21
CA ALA A 99 -1.62 14.12 -1.75
C ALA A 99 -2.04 15.28 -2.66
N LEU A 100 -1.85 15.13 -3.98
CA LEU A 100 -2.21 16.18 -4.94
C LEU A 100 -3.72 16.47 -4.95
N ALA A 101 -4.57 15.44 -4.89
CA ALA A 101 -6.03 15.60 -4.87
C ALA A 101 -6.54 16.29 -3.59
N VAL A 102 -6.01 15.90 -2.42
CA VAL A 102 -6.37 16.49 -1.13
C VAL A 102 -5.81 17.91 -0.98
N ASN A 103 -4.55 18.12 -1.37
CA ASN A 103 -3.88 19.42 -1.30
C ASN A 103 -4.63 20.49 -2.09
N ALA A 104 -5.17 20.13 -3.26
CA ALA A 104 -6.01 21.03 -4.05
C ALA A 104 -7.25 21.53 -3.27
N SER A 105 -7.80 20.72 -2.35
CA SER A 105 -8.93 21.11 -1.51
C SER A 105 -8.58 22.10 -0.38
N VAL A 106 -7.29 22.25 -0.07
CA VAL A 106 -6.78 23.18 0.96
C VAL A 106 -5.96 24.33 0.36
N GLY A 107 -5.96 24.47 -0.97
CA GLY A 107 -5.26 25.55 -1.68
C GLY A 107 -3.80 25.28 -2.02
N GLU A 108 -3.31 24.06 -1.79
CA GLU A 108 -1.95 23.63 -2.12
C GLU A 108 -1.89 22.92 -3.48
N ARG A 109 -0.86 23.21 -4.28
CA ARG A 109 -0.77 22.73 -5.68
C ARG A 109 0.12 21.52 -5.90
N ASP A 110 0.99 21.24 -4.96
CA ASP A 110 2.06 20.25 -5.06
C ASP A 110 2.07 19.33 -3.82
N ALA A 111 2.71 18.18 -3.93
CA ALA A 111 2.87 17.27 -2.79
C ALA A 111 3.86 17.87 -1.78
N LEU A 112 3.49 17.81 -0.50
CA LEU A 112 4.31 18.28 0.60
C LEU A 112 5.50 17.34 0.84
N PRO A 113 6.66 17.83 1.33
CA PRO A 113 7.82 16.99 1.62
C PRO A 113 7.50 15.79 2.52
N GLN A 114 6.66 15.98 3.54
CA GLN A 114 6.23 14.91 4.44
C GLN A 114 5.37 13.85 3.72
N GLN A 115 4.57 14.23 2.72
CA GLN A 115 3.75 13.28 1.94
C GLN A 115 4.63 12.44 0.99
N VAL A 116 5.65 13.05 0.39
CA VAL A 116 6.67 12.31 -0.39
C VAL A 116 7.44 11.35 0.54
N ARG A 117 7.77 11.79 1.76
CA ARG A 117 8.43 10.94 2.75
C ARG A 117 7.54 9.80 3.22
N LEU A 118 6.24 10.02 3.37
CA LEU A 118 5.27 8.98 3.68
C LEU A 118 5.18 7.93 2.57
N ALA A 119 5.22 8.36 1.30
CA ALA A 119 5.27 7.44 0.15
C ALA A 119 6.48 6.49 0.22
N GLU A 120 7.64 7.01 0.61
CA GLU A 120 8.85 6.23 0.85
C GLU A 120 8.68 5.26 2.02
N ILE A 121 8.19 5.74 3.18
CA ILE A 121 7.95 4.92 4.38
C ILE A 121 7.04 3.72 4.05
N VAL A 122 5.97 3.95 3.30
CA VAL A 122 5.03 2.89 2.92
C VAL A 122 5.70 1.84 2.03
N GLU A 123 6.55 2.26 1.09
CA GLU A 123 7.30 1.31 0.27
C GLU A 123 8.39 0.58 1.08
N MET A 124 8.99 1.21 2.09
CA MET A 124 9.88 0.54 3.04
C MET A 124 9.14 -0.56 3.80
N ILE A 125 7.96 -0.26 4.36
CA ILE A 125 7.14 -1.25 5.08
C ILE A 125 6.75 -2.40 4.13
N HIS A 126 6.45 -2.10 2.87
CA HIS A 126 6.20 -3.15 1.87
C HIS A 126 7.45 -4.02 1.63
N VAL A 127 8.65 -3.43 1.52
CA VAL A 127 9.89 -4.21 1.38
C VAL A 127 10.17 -5.05 2.62
N VAL A 128 9.84 -4.57 3.82
CA VAL A 128 9.91 -5.38 5.05
C VAL A 128 9.02 -6.62 4.92
N SER A 129 7.76 -6.45 4.51
CA SER A 129 6.85 -7.59 4.34
C SER A 129 7.45 -8.60 3.35
N LEU A 130 7.95 -8.16 2.19
CA LEU A 130 8.57 -9.08 1.22
C LEU A 130 9.77 -9.86 1.77
N LEU A 131 10.63 -9.23 2.57
CA LEU A 131 11.80 -9.87 3.17
C LEU A 131 11.41 -10.93 4.21
N HIS A 132 10.31 -10.71 4.94
CA HIS A 132 9.82 -11.62 5.97
C HIS A 132 8.90 -12.70 5.38
N ASP A 133 7.97 -12.34 4.50
CA ASP A 133 7.03 -13.25 3.82
C ASP A 133 7.79 -14.37 3.09
N ASP A 134 8.85 -14.04 2.34
CA ASP A 134 9.61 -15.07 1.62
C ASP A 134 10.32 -16.08 2.55
N VAL A 135 10.59 -15.70 3.81
CA VAL A 135 11.11 -16.63 4.84
C VAL A 135 10.00 -17.50 5.40
N ILE A 136 8.81 -16.92 5.61
CA ILE A 136 7.63 -17.62 6.15
C ILE A 136 7.08 -18.63 5.14
N ASP A 137 6.99 -18.22 3.86
CA ASP A 137 6.42 -19.00 2.75
C ASP A 137 7.40 -20.03 2.16
N GLU A 138 8.64 -20.09 2.67
CA GLU A 138 9.73 -20.94 2.14
C GLU A 138 9.91 -20.82 0.61
N SER A 139 9.76 -19.60 0.07
CA SER A 139 9.74 -19.39 -1.37
C SER A 139 11.16 -19.37 -1.96
N ASP A 140 11.44 -20.24 -2.93
CA ASP A 140 12.75 -20.27 -3.59
C ASP A 140 12.96 -19.12 -4.58
N THR A 141 11.87 -18.59 -5.15
CA THR A 141 11.91 -17.56 -6.18
C THR A 141 10.84 -16.49 -5.98
N ARG A 142 11.15 -15.26 -6.38
CA ARG A 142 10.25 -14.10 -6.40
C ARG A 142 10.36 -13.40 -7.74
N ARG A 143 9.26 -13.39 -8.51
CA ARG A 143 9.19 -12.76 -9.86
C ARG A 143 10.27 -13.26 -10.84
N GLY A 144 10.59 -14.55 -10.78
CA GLY A 144 11.57 -15.19 -11.66
C GLY A 144 13.04 -15.12 -11.22
N ASP A 145 13.34 -14.33 -10.17
CA ASP A 145 14.67 -14.29 -9.54
C ASP A 145 14.67 -15.08 -8.24
N LEU A 146 15.85 -15.39 -7.70
CA LEU A 146 15.98 -15.96 -6.33
C LEU A 146 15.30 -15.06 -5.30
N SER A 147 14.69 -15.68 -4.29
CA SER A 147 14.24 -14.97 -3.10
C SER A 147 15.44 -14.52 -2.24
N ALA A 148 15.20 -13.57 -1.34
CA ALA A 148 16.18 -13.12 -0.37
C ALA A 148 16.69 -14.27 0.53
N PRO A 149 15.84 -15.14 1.11
CA PRO A 149 16.31 -16.29 1.89
C PRO A 149 17.15 -17.27 1.07
N SER A 150 16.78 -17.56 -0.18
CA SER A 150 17.57 -18.48 -1.01
C SER A 150 18.93 -17.88 -1.42
N LYS A 151 19.02 -16.55 -1.57
CA LYS A 151 20.29 -15.88 -1.91
C LYS A 151 21.17 -15.60 -0.69
N PHE A 152 20.60 -15.19 0.44
CA PHE A 152 21.32 -14.63 1.58
C PHE A 152 21.12 -15.40 2.89
N GLY A 153 20.21 -16.37 2.91
CA GLY A 153 19.81 -17.13 4.10
C GLY A 153 18.73 -16.43 4.93
N ASN A 154 17.94 -17.23 5.65
CA ASN A 154 16.82 -16.76 6.48
C ASN A 154 17.28 -15.70 7.51
N LYS A 155 18.40 -15.98 8.19
CA LYS A 155 18.94 -15.06 9.22
C LYS A 155 19.18 -13.65 8.67
N ASN A 156 19.82 -13.54 7.50
CA ASN A 156 20.15 -12.23 6.95
C ASN A 156 18.90 -11.51 6.41
N SER A 157 17.93 -12.26 5.88
CA SER A 157 16.66 -11.70 5.39
C SER A 157 15.82 -11.13 6.54
N ILE A 158 15.70 -11.86 7.65
CA ILE A 158 15.02 -11.38 8.87
C ILE A 158 15.68 -10.11 9.39
N LEU A 159 17.00 -10.12 9.59
CA LEU A 159 17.75 -8.97 10.14
C LEU A 159 17.72 -7.75 9.21
N ALA A 160 17.69 -7.96 7.89
CA ALA A 160 17.52 -6.88 6.94
C ALA A 160 16.11 -6.27 7.04
N GLY A 161 15.07 -7.10 7.15
CA GLY A 161 13.71 -6.63 7.41
C GLY A 161 13.62 -5.79 8.69
N ASP A 162 14.22 -6.25 9.80
CA ASP A 162 14.27 -5.50 11.06
C ASP A 162 14.98 -4.15 10.92
N PHE A 163 16.09 -4.12 10.17
CA PHE A 163 16.82 -2.89 9.89
C PHE A 163 15.99 -1.90 9.05
N VAL A 164 15.36 -2.37 7.96
CA VAL A 164 14.49 -1.52 7.13
C VAL A 164 13.31 -0.99 7.94
N LEU A 165 12.71 -1.82 8.81
CA LEU A 165 11.65 -1.41 9.71
C LEU A 165 12.12 -0.33 10.70
N GLY A 166 13.29 -0.50 11.32
CA GLY A 166 13.89 0.49 12.20
C GLY A 166 14.17 1.83 11.51
N ARG A 167 14.58 1.80 10.23
CA ARG A 167 14.69 3.00 9.41
C ARG A 167 13.32 3.64 9.17
N ALA A 168 12.32 2.87 8.74
CA ALA A 168 10.96 3.36 8.53
C ALA A 168 10.40 4.05 9.79
N MET A 169 10.58 3.46 10.98
CA MET A 169 10.16 4.06 12.26
C MET A 169 10.84 5.41 12.54
N SER A 170 12.14 5.52 12.23
CA SER A 170 12.87 6.80 12.37
C SER A 170 12.30 7.88 11.44
N LEU A 171 11.85 7.48 10.24
CA LEU A 171 11.26 8.41 9.27
C LEU A 171 9.83 8.78 9.62
N ILE A 172 9.06 7.85 10.18
CA ILE A 172 7.73 8.11 10.73
C ILE A 172 7.84 9.20 11.81
N ALA A 173 8.80 9.10 12.73
CA ALA A 173 9.02 10.11 13.75
C ALA A 173 9.34 11.51 13.18
N ALA A 174 9.96 11.57 12.00
CA ALA A 174 10.30 12.82 11.32
C ALA A 174 9.13 13.44 10.53
N LEU A 175 7.94 12.83 10.52
CA LEU A 175 6.75 13.39 9.87
C LEU A 175 6.15 14.56 10.67
N GLU A 176 6.43 14.65 11.97
CA GLU A 176 6.00 15.75 12.87
C GLU A 176 4.47 16.00 12.89
N ASN A 177 3.67 14.99 12.55
CA ASN A 177 2.23 15.00 12.66
C ASN A 177 1.77 13.77 13.45
N PHE A 178 1.33 13.98 14.69
CA PHE A 178 1.07 12.89 15.63
C PHE A 178 -0.04 11.94 15.17
N ASP A 179 -1.09 12.43 14.52
CA ASP A 179 -2.18 11.59 14.01
C ASP A 179 -1.71 10.77 12.80
N ALA A 180 -1.02 11.39 11.84
CA ALA A 180 -0.45 10.69 10.69
C ALA A 180 0.58 9.62 11.11
N MET A 181 1.39 9.92 12.13
CA MET A 181 2.34 8.98 12.74
C MET A 181 1.63 7.80 13.41
N ARG A 182 0.57 8.05 14.17
CA ARG A 182 -0.23 7.00 14.83
C ARG A 182 -0.88 6.08 13.80
N GLU A 183 -1.43 6.67 12.74
CA GLU A 183 -2.00 5.94 11.62
C GLU A 183 -0.97 5.01 10.98
N ILE A 184 0.17 5.53 10.53
CA ILE A 184 1.14 4.70 9.81
C ILE A 184 1.86 3.68 10.71
N ALA A 185 2.10 4.00 11.99
CA ALA A 185 2.74 3.06 12.90
C ALA A 185 1.90 1.80 13.12
N GLY A 186 0.57 1.94 13.22
CA GLY A 186 -0.31 0.79 13.44
C GLY A 186 -0.49 -0.11 12.20
N VAL A 187 -0.04 0.31 11.01
CA VAL A 187 -0.02 -0.58 9.82
C VAL A 187 0.79 -1.84 10.10
N VAL A 188 1.94 -1.71 10.77
CA VAL A 188 2.83 -2.85 11.04
C VAL A 188 2.11 -3.88 11.91
N THR A 189 1.38 -3.42 12.93
CA THR A 189 0.55 -4.28 13.78
C THR A 189 -0.50 -5.00 12.93
N THR A 190 -1.24 -4.26 12.11
CA THR A 190 -2.33 -4.81 11.29
C THR A 190 -1.82 -5.81 10.23
N LEU A 191 -0.65 -5.58 9.65
CA LEU A 191 -0.03 -6.52 8.71
C LEU A 191 0.36 -7.84 9.39
N VAL A 192 0.97 -7.76 10.58
CA VAL A 192 1.35 -8.95 11.35
C VAL A 192 0.12 -9.73 11.81
N GLU A 193 -0.94 -9.06 12.28
CA GLU A 193 -2.23 -9.69 12.62
C GLU A 193 -2.83 -10.43 11.42
N GLY A 194 -2.82 -9.79 10.24
CA GLY A 194 -3.30 -10.41 8.99
C GLY A 194 -2.51 -11.66 8.61
N GLU A 195 -1.19 -11.67 8.82
CA GLU A 195 -0.35 -12.83 8.53
C GLU A 195 -0.60 -13.99 9.51
N ILE A 196 -0.84 -13.68 10.79
CA ILE A 196 -1.23 -14.70 11.78
C ILE A 196 -2.60 -15.29 11.45
N ILE A 197 -3.60 -14.47 11.09
CA ILE A 197 -4.92 -14.97 10.69
C ILE A 197 -4.81 -15.86 9.45
N GLN A 198 -3.98 -15.50 8.48
CA GLN A 198 -3.71 -16.36 7.31
C GLN A 198 -3.13 -17.71 7.72
N ALA A 199 -2.18 -17.73 8.65
CA ALA A 199 -1.61 -18.97 9.19
C ALA A 199 -2.61 -19.79 10.01
N GLU A 200 -3.52 -19.14 10.75
CA GLU A 200 -4.57 -19.82 11.51
C GLU A 200 -5.68 -20.38 10.60
N ASP A 201 -6.09 -19.64 9.57
CA ASP A 201 -7.05 -20.11 8.55
C ASP A 201 -6.50 -21.35 7.84
N SER A 202 -5.20 -21.35 7.52
CA SER A 202 -4.52 -22.52 6.93
C SER A 202 -4.45 -23.69 7.92
N ILE A 203 -4.62 -23.50 9.23
CA ILE A 203 -4.67 -24.56 10.26
C ILE A 203 -6.11 -25.04 10.51
N ALA A 204 -7.07 -24.12 10.67
CA ALA A 204 -8.43 -24.37 11.16
C ALA A 204 -9.33 -25.16 10.19
N LEU A 205 -9.05 -25.14 8.89
CA LEU A 205 -9.80 -25.92 7.89
C LEU A 205 -9.73 -27.44 8.12
N GLY A 206 -8.74 -27.93 8.89
CA GLY A 206 -8.57 -29.37 9.19
C GLY A 206 -9.48 -29.93 10.30
N GLU A 207 -10.06 -29.09 11.16
CA GLU A 207 -10.83 -29.56 12.33
C GLU A 207 -12.32 -29.16 12.30
N LYS A 208 -12.73 -28.20 11.46
CA LYS A 208 -14.08 -27.59 11.52
C LYS A 208 -14.77 -27.36 10.17
N ALA A 209 -14.49 -28.14 9.14
CA ALA A 209 -15.31 -28.14 7.93
C ALA A 209 -16.66 -28.86 8.17
N LYS A 210 -17.54 -28.27 8.99
CA LYS A 210 -18.97 -28.64 9.04
C LYS A 210 -19.74 -27.62 8.19
N VAL A 211 -20.44 -28.12 7.18
CA VAL A 211 -21.37 -27.37 6.33
C VAL A 211 -22.36 -26.62 7.24
N GLY A 212 -22.25 -25.29 7.28
CA GLY A 212 -23.03 -24.42 8.18
C GLY A 212 -22.30 -23.18 8.73
N GLN A 213 -20.97 -23.09 8.59
CA GLN A 213 -20.13 -21.94 9.04
C GLN A 213 -19.61 -21.06 7.88
N ALA A 214 -20.21 -21.14 6.69
CA ALA A 214 -19.73 -20.43 5.50
C ALA A 214 -19.68 -18.90 5.69
N ALA A 215 -20.60 -18.33 6.47
CA ALA A 215 -20.60 -16.89 6.78
C ALA A 215 -19.39 -16.48 7.65
N ASP A 216 -18.99 -17.31 8.60
CA ASP A 216 -17.84 -17.04 9.48
C ASP A 216 -16.52 -17.13 8.67
N GLN A 217 -16.44 -18.09 7.74
CA GLN A 217 -15.27 -18.26 6.87
C GLN A 217 -15.14 -17.13 5.82
N TRP A 218 -16.26 -16.68 5.26
CA TRP A 218 -16.27 -15.51 4.39
C TRP A 218 -15.87 -14.24 5.15
N GLY A 219 -16.33 -14.09 6.39
CA GLY A 219 -15.90 -13.04 7.30
C GLY A 219 -14.39 -13.04 7.52
N SER A 220 -13.81 -14.20 7.87
CA SER A 220 -12.36 -14.36 8.05
C SER A 220 -11.58 -14.01 6.77
N TYR A 221 -12.05 -14.47 5.61
CA TYR A 221 -11.46 -14.12 4.32
C TYR A 221 -11.42 -12.60 4.09
N MET A 222 -12.56 -11.92 4.26
CA MET A 222 -12.66 -10.47 4.07
C MET A 222 -11.79 -9.71 5.08
N GLU A 223 -11.75 -10.16 6.33
CA GLU A 223 -10.88 -9.60 7.37
C GLU A 223 -9.39 -9.76 6.99
N ARG A 224 -8.98 -10.95 6.56
CA ARG A 224 -7.61 -11.23 6.12
C ARG A 224 -7.14 -10.31 5.00
N ILE A 225 -7.93 -10.18 3.92
CA ILE A 225 -7.56 -9.32 2.78
C ILE A 225 -7.59 -7.83 3.15
N PHE A 226 -8.46 -7.44 4.10
CA PHE A 226 -8.43 -6.11 4.68
C PHE A 226 -7.14 -5.88 5.45
N LEU A 227 -6.79 -6.75 6.40
CA LEU A 227 -5.62 -6.56 7.27
C LEU A 227 -4.31 -6.54 6.45
N LYS A 228 -4.16 -7.43 5.47
CA LYS A 228 -2.94 -7.59 4.66
C LYS A 228 -2.76 -6.49 3.59
N THR A 229 -3.86 -6.00 3.01
CA THR A 229 -3.79 -5.07 1.86
C THR A 229 -4.60 -3.80 2.07
N GLY A 230 -5.89 -3.90 2.41
CA GLY A 230 -6.78 -2.75 2.55
C GLY A 230 -6.34 -1.76 3.63
N SER A 231 -5.91 -2.28 4.78
CA SER A 231 -5.55 -1.48 5.97
C SER A 231 -4.33 -0.60 5.70
N LEU A 232 -3.31 -1.11 5.00
CA LEU A 232 -2.14 -0.35 4.62
C LEU A 232 -2.53 0.84 3.74
N PHE A 233 -3.36 0.61 2.72
CA PHE A 233 -3.83 1.69 1.85
C PHE A 233 -4.67 2.70 2.63
N ALA A 234 -5.66 2.26 3.39
CA ALA A 234 -6.52 3.15 4.16
C ALA A 234 -5.72 4.06 5.09
N ARG A 235 -4.83 3.47 5.89
CA ARG A 235 -4.00 4.19 6.86
C ARG A 235 -3.01 5.13 6.19
N ALA A 236 -2.36 4.69 5.11
CA ALA A 236 -1.45 5.54 4.35
C ALA A 236 -2.16 6.75 3.72
N LEU A 237 -3.36 6.56 3.17
CA LEU A 237 -4.10 7.66 2.54
C LEU A 237 -4.68 8.62 3.57
N ARG A 238 -5.15 8.13 4.73
CA ARG A 238 -5.51 8.96 5.88
C ARG A 238 -4.33 9.80 6.36
N SER A 239 -3.17 9.18 6.60
CA SER A 239 -1.94 9.89 6.96
C SER A 239 -1.58 10.96 5.92
N THR A 240 -1.75 10.66 4.63
CA THR A 240 -1.47 11.60 3.55
C THR A 240 -2.33 12.86 3.64
N ALA A 241 -3.63 12.70 3.91
CA ALA A 241 -4.57 13.81 4.07
C ALA A 241 -4.34 14.59 5.37
N MET A 242 -4.03 13.91 6.48
CA MET A 242 -3.67 14.55 7.75
C MET A 242 -2.41 15.42 7.62
N LEU A 243 -1.43 14.99 6.81
CA LEU A 243 -0.22 15.78 6.52
C LEU A 243 -0.52 17.07 5.73
N SER A 244 -1.69 17.19 5.10
CA SER A 244 -2.18 18.44 4.50
C SER A 244 -2.72 19.45 5.54
N GLY A 245 -2.67 19.11 6.83
CA GLY A 245 -3.19 19.94 7.92
C GLY A 245 -4.66 19.67 8.26
N LEU A 246 -5.26 18.62 7.70
CA LEU A 246 -6.63 18.24 8.01
C LEU A 246 -6.72 17.47 9.36
N PRO A 247 -7.73 17.74 10.19
CA PRO A 247 -8.04 16.95 11.38
C PRO A 247 -8.33 15.48 11.03
N SER A 248 -8.09 14.57 11.98
CA SER A 248 -8.27 13.13 11.75
C SER A 248 -9.72 12.71 11.53
N ASP A 249 -10.69 13.51 11.95
CA ASP A 249 -12.13 13.35 11.77
C ASP A 249 -12.71 14.15 10.59
N ASP A 250 -11.86 14.82 9.79
CA ASP A 250 -12.31 15.53 8.58
C ASP A 250 -12.89 14.55 7.56
N GLU A 251 -14.02 14.91 6.94
CA GLU A 251 -14.73 14.09 5.96
C GLU A 251 -13.81 13.62 4.82
N ARG A 252 -12.88 14.46 4.37
CA ARG A 252 -11.94 14.11 3.30
C ARG A 252 -10.91 13.08 3.75
N VAL A 253 -10.47 13.14 5.02
CA VAL A 253 -9.54 12.16 5.61
C VAL A 253 -10.22 10.79 5.67
N LEU A 254 -11.47 10.74 6.16
CA LEU A 254 -12.25 9.51 6.21
C LEU A 254 -12.49 8.96 4.79
N ALA A 255 -12.91 9.81 3.85
CA ALA A 255 -13.20 9.44 2.48
C ALA A 255 -11.98 8.83 1.74
N VAL A 256 -10.77 9.39 1.90
CA VAL A 256 -9.58 8.77 1.28
C VAL A 256 -9.15 7.47 1.98
N GLY A 257 -9.50 7.31 3.26
CA GLY A 257 -9.34 6.05 4.00
C GLY A 257 -10.27 4.96 3.47
N ASP A 258 -11.55 5.30 3.24
CA ASP A 258 -12.55 4.39 2.66
C ASP A 258 -12.15 4.02 1.23
N TYR A 259 -11.74 5.00 0.43
CA TYR A 259 -11.17 4.75 -0.90
C TYR A 259 -10.00 3.76 -0.85
N GLY A 260 -9.04 3.94 0.07
CA GLY A 260 -7.91 3.05 0.24
C GLY A 260 -8.31 1.62 0.62
N THR A 261 -9.28 1.48 1.52
CA THR A 261 -9.85 0.19 1.95
C THR A 261 -10.47 -0.53 0.76
N GLU A 262 -11.43 0.11 0.10
CA GLU A 262 -12.22 -0.46 -0.98
C GLU A 262 -11.35 -0.79 -2.21
N LEU A 263 -10.38 0.06 -2.54
CA LEU A 263 -9.39 -0.24 -3.59
C LEU A 263 -8.52 -1.45 -3.24
N GLY A 264 -8.07 -1.55 -1.98
CA GLY A 264 -7.25 -2.67 -1.52
C GLY A 264 -7.99 -4.00 -1.56
N LEU A 265 -9.26 -4.01 -1.16
CA LEU A 265 -10.13 -5.18 -1.27
C LEU A 265 -10.32 -5.58 -2.74
N ALA A 266 -10.68 -4.64 -3.61
CA ALA A 266 -10.83 -4.91 -5.04
C ALA A 266 -9.54 -5.47 -5.65
N PHE A 267 -8.38 -4.93 -5.26
CA PHE A 267 -7.07 -5.39 -5.73
C PHE A 267 -6.81 -6.85 -5.37
N GLN A 268 -7.05 -7.23 -4.11
CA GLN A 268 -6.79 -8.59 -3.65
C GLN A 268 -7.78 -9.58 -4.26
N ILE A 269 -9.06 -9.22 -4.34
CA ILE A 269 -10.09 -10.08 -4.95
C ILE A 269 -9.79 -10.36 -6.44
N ILE A 270 -9.24 -9.38 -7.16
CA ILE A 270 -8.77 -9.59 -8.54
C ILE A 270 -7.55 -10.52 -8.58
N ASP A 271 -6.58 -10.36 -7.68
CA ASP A 271 -5.43 -11.26 -7.62
C ASP A 271 -5.87 -12.71 -7.36
N ASP A 272 -6.79 -12.90 -6.42
CA ASP A 272 -7.37 -14.21 -6.12
C ASP A 272 -8.09 -14.79 -7.36
N ALA A 273 -8.77 -13.98 -8.18
CA ALA A 273 -9.39 -14.45 -9.42
C ALA A 273 -8.37 -14.81 -10.50
N LEU A 274 -7.28 -14.03 -10.61
CA LEU A 274 -6.21 -14.26 -11.58
C LEU A 274 -5.42 -15.54 -11.29
N ASP A 275 -5.35 -15.97 -10.04
CA ASP A 275 -4.71 -17.25 -9.65
C ASP A 275 -5.39 -18.46 -10.32
N PHE A 276 -6.66 -18.35 -10.73
CA PHE A 276 -7.40 -19.43 -11.39
C PHE A 276 -7.46 -19.31 -12.93
N LYS A 277 -6.92 -18.23 -13.52
CA LYS A 277 -6.98 -17.99 -14.98
C LYS A 277 -6.05 -18.95 -15.71
N GLU A 278 -6.46 -19.42 -16.89
CA GLU A 278 -5.59 -20.24 -17.74
C GLU A 278 -4.39 -19.46 -18.22
N THR A 279 -3.18 -19.97 -17.96
CA THR A 279 -1.95 -19.42 -18.52
C THR A 279 -1.49 -20.26 -19.72
N SER A 280 -0.73 -19.67 -20.64
CA SER A 280 -0.15 -20.39 -21.79
C SER A 280 0.77 -21.56 -21.39
N ALA A 281 1.22 -21.61 -20.13
CA ALA A 281 1.96 -22.72 -19.56
C ALA A 281 1.06 -23.91 -19.12
N ASP A 282 -0.25 -23.69 -18.94
CA ASP A 282 -1.22 -24.77 -18.66
C ASP A 282 -1.33 -25.76 -19.83
N SER A 283 -1.09 -25.29 -21.07
CA SER A 283 -0.97 -26.13 -22.27
C SER A 283 0.24 -27.08 -22.28
N ALA A 284 1.21 -26.89 -21.37
CA ALA A 284 2.44 -27.69 -21.26
C ALA A 284 2.40 -28.72 -20.12
N GLY A 285 1.25 -28.91 -19.46
CA GLY A 285 1.03 -29.99 -18.48
C GLY A 285 1.63 -29.75 -17.09
N LYS A 286 2.04 -28.52 -16.76
CA LYS A 286 2.28 -28.09 -15.37
C LYS A 286 1.13 -27.17 -14.98
N PRO A 287 0.40 -27.43 -13.88
CA PRO A 287 -0.61 -26.49 -13.41
C PRO A 287 0.11 -25.20 -13.00
N THR A 288 -0.07 -24.15 -13.78
CA THR A 288 0.41 -22.80 -13.50
C THR A 288 -0.82 -21.94 -13.19
N GLY A 289 -1.24 -22.02 -11.94
CA GLY A 289 -2.42 -21.40 -11.36
C GLY A 289 -2.78 -22.11 -10.07
N ALA A 290 -3.42 -21.42 -9.14
CA ALA A 290 -3.80 -21.89 -7.82
C ALA A 290 -2.62 -22.06 -6.83
N VAL A 291 -1.70 -21.10 -6.82
CA VAL A 291 -0.62 -21.04 -5.82
C VAL A 291 -1.22 -20.97 -4.42
N ASP A 292 -2.29 -20.20 -4.25
CA ASP A 292 -2.97 -20.06 -2.96
C ASP A 292 -3.51 -21.41 -2.47
N LEU A 293 -4.11 -22.22 -3.36
CA LEU A 293 -4.58 -23.57 -3.02
C LEU A 293 -3.44 -24.50 -2.61
N SER A 294 -2.26 -24.38 -3.23
CA SER A 294 -1.10 -25.19 -2.86
C SER A 294 -0.57 -24.87 -1.45
N LEU A 295 -0.84 -23.65 -0.97
CA LEU A 295 -0.59 -23.21 0.40
C LEU A 295 -1.77 -23.50 1.34
N GLY A 296 -2.81 -24.18 0.86
CA GLY A 296 -4.02 -24.50 1.61
C GLY A 296 -4.93 -23.30 1.87
N LEU A 297 -4.74 -22.19 1.14
CA LEU A 297 -5.52 -20.97 1.29
C LEU A 297 -6.78 -21.04 0.43
N ILE A 298 -7.92 -20.76 1.06
CA ILE A 298 -9.22 -20.68 0.40
C ILE A 298 -9.56 -19.21 0.17
N THR A 299 -9.89 -18.87 -1.07
CA THR A 299 -10.16 -17.51 -1.55
C THR A 299 -11.54 -17.39 -2.20
N ALA A 300 -11.96 -16.17 -2.56
CA ALA A 300 -13.31 -15.88 -3.07
C ALA A 300 -13.80 -16.82 -4.20
N PRO A 301 -13.00 -17.18 -5.23
CA PRO A 301 -13.44 -18.15 -6.24
C PRO A 301 -13.86 -19.50 -5.65
N VAL A 302 -13.12 -20.01 -4.67
CA VAL A 302 -13.42 -21.32 -4.05
C VAL A 302 -14.67 -21.24 -3.19
N PHE A 303 -14.84 -20.15 -2.43
CA PHE A 303 -16.05 -19.92 -1.64
C PHE A 303 -17.31 -19.87 -2.51
N TYR A 304 -17.29 -19.12 -3.62
CA TYR A 304 -18.43 -19.09 -4.53
C TYR A 304 -18.68 -20.45 -5.21
N ALA A 305 -17.63 -21.20 -5.53
CA ALA A 305 -17.80 -22.54 -6.10
C ALA A 305 -18.38 -23.53 -5.08
N LEU A 306 -17.99 -23.42 -3.80
CA LEU A 306 -18.55 -24.21 -2.68
C LEU A 306 -20.05 -23.95 -2.48
N GLU A 307 -20.53 -22.72 -2.71
CA GLU A 307 -21.97 -22.43 -2.65
C GLU A 307 -22.76 -23.14 -3.76
N GLU A 308 -22.16 -23.32 -4.93
CA GLU A 308 -22.81 -23.95 -6.10
C GLU A 308 -22.66 -25.47 -6.11
N ARG A 309 -21.50 -26.00 -5.71
CA ARG A 309 -21.16 -27.42 -5.73
C ARG A 309 -20.54 -27.89 -4.40
N PRO A 310 -21.28 -27.81 -3.29
CA PRO A 310 -20.75 -28.11 -1.96
C PRO A 310 -20.27 -29.56 -1.83
N ASP A 311 -21.03 -30.52 -2.35
CA ASP A 311 -20.71 -31.95 -2.22
C ASP A 311 -19.47 -32.35 -3.03
N GLU A 312 -19.22 -31.69 -4.17
CA GLU A 312 -18.03 -31.93 -5.00
C GLU A 312 -16.77 -31.30 -4.37
N LEU A 313 -16.86 -30.09 -3.82
CA LEU A 313 -15.69 -29.35 -3.32
C LEU A 313 -15.33 -29.61 -1.86
N ALA A 314 -16.30 -29.92 -1.00
CA ALA A 314 -16.08 -30.06 0.43
C ALA A 314 -14.96 -31.07 0.80
N PRO A 315 -14.82 -32.24 0.13
CA PRO A 315 -13.73 -33.17 0.42
C PRO A 315 -12.36 -32.54 0.23
N TYR A 316 -12.13 -31.84 -0.90
CA TYR A 316 -10.85 -31.21 -1.23
C TYR A 316 -10.51 -30.07 -0.27
N VAL A 317 -11.49 -29.20 0.01
CA VAL A 317 -11.31 -28.04 0.89
C VAL A 317 -11.06 -28.48 2.34
N SER A 318 -11.76 -29.51 2.83
CA SER A 318 -11.59 -30.02 4.20
C SER A 318 -10.19 -30.56 4.49
N ARG A 319 -9.49 -31.06 3.46
CA ARG A 319 -8.10 -31.50 3.54
C ARG A 319 -7.12 -30.49 2.94
N LYS A 320 -7.55 -29.25 2.68
CA LYS A 320 -6.71 -28.14 2.22
C LYS A 320 -5.94 -28.45 0.94
N CYS A 321 -6.56 -29.20 0.03
CA CYS A 321 -5.94 -29.62 -1.22
C CYS A 321 -4.58 -30.34 -1.04
N SER A 322 -4.38 -31.05 0.08
CA SER A 322 -3.09 -31.64 0.42
C SER A 322 -2.73 -32.90 -0.38
N GLU A 323 -3.71 -33.54 -1.04
CA GLU A 323 -3.47 -34.77 -1.81
C GLU A 323 -3.08 -34.47 -3.27
N PRO A 324 -2.23 -35.33 -3.89
CA PRO A 324 -1.86 -35.16 -5.29
C PRO A 324 -3.09 -35.09 -6.22
N GLY A 325 -3.21 -33.99 -6.97
CA GLY A 325 -4.31 -33.77 -7.92
C GLY A 325 -5.46 -32.94 -7.37
N ASP A 326 -5.52 -32.68 -6.06
CA ASP A 326 -6.59 -31.88 -5.45
C ASP A 326 -6.68 -30.48 -6.05
N THR A 327 -5.55 -29.77 -6.13
CA THR A 327 -5.50 -28.42 -6.69
C THR A 327 -6.05 -28.37 -8.11
N ALA A 328 -5.67 -29.35 -8.95
CA ALA A 328 -6.13 -29.42 -10.33
C ALA A 328 -7.65 -29.63 -10.41
N GLU A 329 -8.19 -30.46 -9.52
CA GLU A 329 -9.61 -30.75 -9.49
C GLU A 329 -10.44 -29.58 -8.96
N VAL A 330 -9.97 -28.90 -7.90
CA VAL A 330 -10.61 -27.67 -7.40
C VAL A 330 -10.60 -26.58 -8.47
N VAL A 331 -9.48 -26.38 -9.18
CA VAL A 331 -9.41 -25.43 -10.30
C VAL A 331 -10.42 -25.78 -11.39
N ARG A 332 -10.52 -27.07 -11.76
CA ARG A 332 -11.51 -27.55 -12.74
C ARG A 332 -12.94 -27.20 -12.29
N ILE A 333 -13.29 -27.53 -11.05
CA ILE A 333 -14.64 -27.27 -10.51
C ILE A 333 -14.92 -25.77 -10.46
N VAL A 334 -14.00 -24.94 -9.95
CA VAL A 334 -14.15 -23.48 -9.91
C VAL A 334 -14.43 -22.92 -11.31
N ARG A 335 -13.72 -23.39 -12.34
CA ARG A 335 -13.91 -22.95 -13.74
C ARG A 335 -15.25 -23.40 -14.35
N GLU A 336 -15.87 -24.45 -13.84
CA GLU A 336 -17.17 -24.96 -14.30
C GLU A 336 -18.38 -24.35 -13.57
N THR A 337 -18.14 -23.45 -12.61
CA THR A 337 -19.17 -22.74 -11.83
C THR A 337 -19.24 -21.27 -12.19
N SER A 338 -20.20 -20.53 -11.63
CA SER A 338 -20.24 -19.07 -11.78
C SER A 338 -19.29 -18.32 -10.83
N ALA A 339 -18.41 -19.05 -10.14
CA ALA A 339 -17.47 -18.51 -9.15
C ALA A 339 -16.60 -17.36 -9.66
N LEU A 340 -15.90 -17.53 -10.78
CA LEU A 340 -15.03 -16.48 -11.32
C LEU A 340 -15.82 -15.21 -11.70
N PRO A 341 -16.92 -15.29 -12.49
CA PRO A 341 -17.79 -14.14 -12.71
C PRO A 341 -18.26 -13.45 -11.43
N ARG A 342 -18.62 -14.22 -10.39
CA ARG A 342 -19.05 -13.67 -9.09
C ARG A 342 -17.90 -12.99 -8.33
N THR A 343 -16.69 -13.52 -8.39
CA THR A 343 -15.49 -12.89 -7.83
C THR A 343 -15.17 -11.57 -8.53
N TYR A 344 -15.22 -11.52 -9.86
CA TYR A 344 -15.05 -10.27 -10.61
C TYR A 344 -16.15 -9.25 -10.29
N ALA A 345 -17.41 -9.69 -10.13
CA ALA A 345 -18.50 -8.82 -9.73
C ALA A 345 -18.30 -8.24 -8.33
N LEU A 346 -17.80 -9.03 -7.37
CA LEU A 346 -17.45 -8.57 -6.03
C LEU A 346 -16.34 -7.51 -6.07
N ALA A 347 -15.26 -7.75 -6.82
CA ALA A 347 -14.20 -6.76 -7.01
C ALA A 347 -14.73 -5.46 -7.63
N ALA A 348 -15.63 -5.56 -8.62
CA ALA A 348 -16.26 -4.40 -9.25
C ALA A 348 -17.12 -3.59 -8.27
N GLN A 349 -17.81 -4.24 -7.33
CA GLN A 349 -18.57 -3.54 -6.27
C GLN A 349 -17.64 -2.74 -5.36
N HIS A 350 -16.53 -3.33 -4.90
CA HIS A 350 -15.54 -2.62 -4.09
C HIS A 350 -14.89 -1.46 -4.87
N ALA A 351 -14.52 -1.68 -6.14
CA ALA A 351 -14.00 -0.62 -7.00
C ALA A 351 -15.00 0.54 -7.18
N GLN A 352 -16.31 0.25 -7.28
CA GLN A 352 -17.34 1.27 -7.37
C GLN A 352 -17.46 2.09 -6.08
N LYS A 353 -17.46 1.42 -4.91
CA LYS A 353 -17.44 2.10 -3.60
C LYS A 353 -16.21 2.99 -3.42
N ALA A 354 -15.05 2.54 -3.88
CA ALA A 354 -13.83 3.33 -3.87
C ALA A 354 -14.00 4.64 -4.67
N ARG A 355 -14.59 4.57 -5.87
CA ARG A 355 -14.87 5.77 -6.69
C ARG A 355 -15.89 6.71 -6.05
N GLU A 356 -16.89 6.17 -5.37
CA GLU A 356 -17.90 6.95 -4.64
C GLU A 356 -17.26 7.72 -3.49
N ALA A 357 -16.35 7.09 -2.73
CA ALA A 357 -15.62 7.75 -1.65
C ALA A 357 -14.81 8.97 -2.14
N LEU A 358 -14.25 8.93 -3.35
CA LEU A 358 -13.49 10.06 -3.92
C LEU A 358 -14.35 11.29 -4.27
N GLN A 359 -15.68 11.18 -4.30
CA GLN A 359 -16.55 12.31 -4.71
C GLN A 359 -16.55 13.48 -3.72
N VAL A 360 -16.10 13.25 -2.48
CA VAL A 360 -15.87 14.31 -1.48
C VAL A 360 -14.74 15.25 -1.92
N LEU A 361 -13.78 14.77 -2.73
CA LEU A 361 -12.66 15.57 -3.21
C LEU A 361 -13.04 16.42 -4.44
N PRO A 362 -12.43 17.62 -4.59
CA PRO A 362 -12.66 18.46 -5.76
C PRO A 362 -12.24 17.75 -7.05
N SER A 363 -12.95 18.05 -8.14
CA SER A 363 -12.58 17.57 -9.47
C SER A 363 -11.22 18.11 -9.86
N THR A 364 -10.25 17.21 -9.98
CA THR A 364 -8.86 17.51 -10.33
C THR A 364 -8.29 16.38 -11.17
N PRO A 365 -7.27 16.64 -12.00
CA PRO A 365 -6.57 15.59 -12.73
C PRO A 365 -6.06 14.46 -11.82
N ALA A 366 -5.66 14.80 -10.58
CA ALA A 366 -5.20 13.82 -9.60
C ALA A 366 -6.33 12.91 -9.10
N ARG A 367 -7.52 13.46 -8.79
CA ARG A 367 -8.70 12.66 -8.44
C ARG A 367 -9.13 11.77 -9.61
N ASP A 368 -9.15 12.31 -10.83
CA ASP A 368 -9.53 11.56 -12.02
C ASP A 368 -8.52 10.42 -12.30
N ALA A 369 -7.23 10.63 -12.00
CA ALA A 369 -6.22 9.58 -12.07
C ALA A 369 -6.40 8.49 -11.00
N LEU A 370 -6.87 8.81 -9.79
CA LEU A 370 -7.24 7.82 -8.77
C LEU A 370 -8.44 6.98 -9.21
N GLU A 371 -9.47 7.60 -9.80
CA GLU A 371 -10.60 6.88 -10.37
C GLU A 371 -10.17 5.97 -11.53
N ALA A 372 -9.33 6.48 -12.44
CA ALA A 372 -8.81 5.68 -13.54
C ALA A 372 -7.95 4.50 -13.06
N LEU A 373 -7.18 4.71 -11.98
CA LEU A 373 -6.39 3.64 -11.37
C LEU A 373 -7.29 2.54 -10.80
N THR A 374 -8.39 2.93 -10.16
CA THR A 374 -9.39 2.00 -9.62
C THR A 374 -9.96 1.11 -10.71
N MET A 375 -10.32 1.70 -11.87
CA MET A 375 -10.81 0.91 -13.00
C MET A 375 -9.75 -0.01 -13.58
N LYS A 376 -8.49 0.43 -13.60
CA LYS A 376 -7.36 -0.38 -14.09
C LYS A 376 -7.09 -1.61 -13.23
N VAL A 377 -7.45 -1.59 -11.94
CA VAL A 377 -7.34 -2.78 -11.07
C VAL A 377 -8.22 -3.92 -11.61
N LEU A 378 -9.43 -3.63 -12.08
CA LEU A 378 -10.37 -4.63 -12.60
C LEU A 378 -9.92 -5.27 -13.92
N SER A 379 -9.12 -4.57 -14.71
CA SER A 379 -8.68 -5.01 -16.05
C SER A 379 -7.22 -5.47 -16.08
N ARG A 380 -6.66 -5.91 -14.94
CA ARG A 380 -5.26 -6.34 -14.86
C ARG A 380 -5.11 -7.76 -15.39
N ASP A 381 -4.11 -7.97 -16.24
CA ASP A 381 -3.70 -9.27 -16.79
C ASP A 381 -2.35 -9.72 -16.18
N HIS A 382 -2.21 -9.65 -14.84
CA HIS A 382 -0.99 -9.84 -14.02
C HIS A 382 -0.11 -8.58 -13.70
#